data_AF-A0A3L7RUU9-F1
#
_entry.id   AF-A0A3L7RUU9-F1
#
_cell.length_a   1.000
_cell.length_b   1.000
_cell.length_c   1.000
_cell.angle_alpha   90.00
_cell.angle_beta   90.00
_cell.angle_gamma   90.00
#
_symmetry.space_group_name_H-M   'P 1'
#
loop_
_entity.id
_entity.type
_entity.pdbx_description
1 polymer ?
#
loop_
_entity_poly.entity_id
_entity_poly.type
_entity_poly.pdbx_seq_one_letter_code
_entity_poly.pdbx_strand_id
1 'polypeptide(L)' 'VYSHVVAMNTCHLASIAGRLGRTIKWDPAAEKIVGDEQAATFAARTPRKGFEIARV' A
#
# COMPACT_ATOMS: atom_id res chain seq x y z
N VAL A 1 -3.43 -16.64 -7.95
CA VAL A 1 -2.65 -15.63 -8.68
C VAL A 1 -2.59 -14.30 -7.92
N TYR A 2 -3.71 -13.77 -7.40
CA TYR A 2 -3.72 -12.48 -6.66
C TYR A 2 -3.18 -12.53 -5.22
N SER A 3 -3.18 -13.69 -4.56
CA SER A 3 -2.65 -13.85 -3.19
C SER A 3 -1.18 -13.48 -3.03
N HIS A 4 -0.38 -13.60 -4.10
CA HIS A 4 1.02 -13.17 -4.11
C HIS A 4 1.15 -11.63 -3.99
N VAL A 5 0.30 -10.88 -4.68
CA VAL A 5 0.28 -9.40 -4.65
C VAL A 5 -0.20 -8.91 -3.28
N VAL A 6 -1.23 -9.55 -2.73
CA VAL A 6 -1.75 -9.25 -1.39
C VAL A 6 -0.68 -9.49 -0.31
N ALA A 7 0.09 -10.58 -0.41
CA ALA A 7 1.19 -10.84 0.52
C ALA A 7 2.27 -9.74 0.46
N MET A 8 2.55 -9.21 -0.73
CA MET A 8 3.55 -8.17 -0.97
C MET A 8 3.15 -6.80 -0.39
N ASN A 9 1.87 -6.53 -0.16
CA ASN A 9 1.45 -5.31 0.55
C ASN A 9 2.07 -5.23 1.95
N THR A 10 2.23 -6.37 2.63
CA THR A 10 2.81 -6.43 3.98
C THR A 10 4.28 -5.98 4.03
N CYS A 11 5.10 -6.37 3.05
CA CYS A 11 6.51 -5.95 3.03
C CYS A 11 6.67 -4.46 2.70
N HIS A 12 5.77 -3.89 1.89
CA HIS A 12 5.73 -2.46 1.65
C HIS A 12 5.30 -1.69 2.91
N LEU A 13 4.26 -2.16 3.62
CA LEU A 13 3.82 -1.55 4.88
C LEU A 13 4.93 -1.55 5.94
N ALA A 14 5.67 -2.66 6.09
CA ALA A 14 6.83 -2.72 6.97
C ALA A 14 7.91 -1.70 6.60
N SER A 15 8.18 -1.53 5.29
CA SER A 15 9.15 -0.55 4.80
C SER A 15 8.72 0.89 5.11
N ILE A 16 7.43 1.21 4.94
CA ILE A 16 6.90 2.55 5.24
C ILE A 16 6.95 2.81 6.76
N ALA A 17 6.54 1.82 7.57
CA ALA A 17 6.60 1.92 9.03
C ALA A 17 8.03 2.15 9.53
N GLY A 18 9.00 1.40 9.02
CA GLY A 18 10.42 1.58 9.34
C GLY A 18 10.96 2.95 8.91
N ARG A 19 10.56 3.44 7.73
CA ARG A 19 10.99 4.76 7.22
C ARG A 19 10.43 5.92 8.03
N LEU A 20 9.18 5.83 8.48
CA LEU A 20 8.51 6.89 9.26
C LEU A 20 8.70 6.74 10.77
N GLY A 21 9.29 5.63 11.22
CA GLY A 21 9.55 5.35 12.63
C GLY A 21 8.29 5.16 13.48
N ARG A 22 7.19 4.68 12.89
CA ARG A 22 5.90 4.53 13.57
C ARG A 22 5.09 3.35 13.06
N THR A 23 4.14 2.89 13.89
CA THR A 23 3.18 1.86 13.50
C THR A 23 2.15 2.41 12.52
N ILE A 24 1.80 1.61 11.52
CA ILE A 24 0.80 1.96 10.50
C ILE A 24 -0.44 1.10 10.70
N LYS A 25 -1.61 1.74 10.70
CA LYS A 25 -2.90 1.04 10.68
C LYS A 25 -3.32 0.78 9.24
N TRP A 26 -3.57 -0.49 8.93
CA TRP A 26 -3.96 -0.95 7.60
C TRP A 26 -5.34 -1.59 7.63
N ASP A 27 -6.20 -1.20 6.69
CA ASP A 27 -7.45 -1.88 6.38
C ASP A 27 -7.21 -2.83 5.18
N PRO A 28 -7.18 -4.16 5.39
CA PRO A 28 -6.94 -5.12 4.33
C PRO A 28 -8.14 -5.30 3.39
N ALA A 29 -9.35 -4.95 3.81
CA ALA A 29 -10.53 -5.03 2.95
C ALA A 29 -10.59 -3.84 1.98
N ALA A 30 -10.26 -2.64 2.48
CA ALA A 30 -10.20 -1.43 1.65
C ALA A 30 -8.85 -1.21 0.96
N GLU A 31 -7.83 -2.00 1.31
CA GLU A 31 -6.43 -1.83 0.95
C GLU A 31 -5.92 -0.40 1.16
N LYS A 32 -6.16 0.13 2.37
CA LYS A 32 -5.82 1.52 2.72
C LYS A 32 -5.12 1.66 4.06
N ILE A 33 -4.19 2.60 4.10
CA ILE A 33 -3.64 3.12 5.34
C ILE A 33 -4.68 4.06 5.97
N VAL A 34 -5.00 3.85 7.24
CA VAL A 34 -6.07 4.56 7.94
C VAL A 34 -5.48 5.57 8.93
N GLY A 35 -5.88 6.84 8.81
CA GLY A 35 -5.51 7.89 9.76
C GLY A 35 -4.05 8.39 9.65
N ASP A 36 -3.34 8.02 8.58
CA ASP A 36 -1.97 8.46 8.33
C ASP A 36 -1.80 8.87 6.87
N GLU A 37 -2.13 10.14 6.59
CA GLU A 37 -2.10 10.71 5.24
C GLU A 37 -0.69 10.69 4.65
N GLN A 38 0.33 10.99 5.47
CA GLN A 38 1.71 10.97 5.01
C GLN A 38 2.11 9.55 4.58
N ALA A 39 1.81 8.52 5.37
CA ALA A 39 2.09 7.14 4.99
C ALA A 39 1.30 6.71 3.74
N ALA A 40 0.04 7.16 3.59
CA ALA A 40 -0.78 6.87 2.41
C ALA A 40 -0.16 7.40 1.10
N THR A 41 0.60 8.50 1.14
CA THR A 41 1.29 9.03 -0.06
C THR A 41 2.30 8.04 -0.66
N PHE A 42 2.92 7.17 0.15
CA PHE A 42 3.87 6.18 -0.32
C PHE A 42 3.20 5.07 -1.15
N ALA A 43 1.90 4.83 -0.94
CA ALA A 43 1.10 3.86 -1.69
C ALA A 43 0.34 4.50 -2.87
N ALA A 44 0.29 5.83 -2.98
CA ALA A 44 -0.59 6.56 -3.90
C ALA A 44 -0.05 6.71 -5.35
N ARG A 45 0.91 5.89 -5.77
CA ARG A 45 1.51 6.06 -7.10
C ARG A 45 0.50 5.73 -8.20
N THR A 46 0.12 6.75 -8.97
CA THR A 46 -0.70 6.56 -10.16
C THR A 46 0.08 5.79 -11.22
N PRO A 47 -0.47 4.68 -11.78
CA PRO A 47 0.15 3.99 -12.90
C PRO A 47 0.40 4.92 -14.09
N ARG A 48 1.45 4.65 -14.86
CA ARG A 48 1.73 5.42 -16.08
C ARG A 48 0.64 5.13 -17.12
N LYS A 49 0.35 6.13 -17.97
CA LYS A 49 -0.59 5.98 -19.09
C LYS A 49 -0.21 4.78 -19.95
N GLY A 50 -1.14 3.86 -20.19
CA GLY A 50 -0.94 2.63 -20.95
C GLY A 50 -0.32 1.45 -20.16
N PHE A 51 -0.07 1.63 -18.86
CA PHE A 51 0.42 0.60 -17.93
C PHE A 51 -0.51 0.47 -16.71
N GLU A 52 -1.80 0.75 -16.90
CA GLU A 52 -2.82 0.58 -15.89
C GLU A 52 -2.94 -0.90 -15.51
N ILE A 53 -3.00 -1.17 -14.21
CA ILE A 53 -3.25 -2.52 -13.70
C ILE A 53 -4.76 -2.74 -13.61
N ALA A 54 -5.22 -3.93 -14.03
CA ALA A 54 -6.61 -4.32 -13.85
C ALA A 54 -6.94 -4.33 -12.35
N ARG A 55 -7.97 -3.56 -11.97
CA ARG A 55 -8.48 -3.54 -10.60
C ARG A 55 -9.43 -4.73 -10.46
N VAL A 56 -9.06 -5.70 -9.63
CA VAL A 56 -10.00 -6.72 -9.11
C VAL A 56 -10.68 -6.19 -7.86
#